data_AF-A0A1V3WU51-F1
#
_entry.id   AF-A0A1V3WU51-F1
#
_cell.length_a   1.000
_cell.length_b   1.000
_cell.length_c   1.000
_cell.angle_alpha   90.00
_cell.angle_beta   90.00
_cell.angle_gamma   90.00
#
_symmetry.space_group_name_H-M   'P 1'
#
loop_
_entity.id
_entity.type
_entity.pdbx_description
1 polymer ?
#
loop_
_entity_poly.entity_id
_entity_poly.type
_entity_poly.pdbx_seq_one_letter_code
_entity_poly.pdbx_strand_id
1 'polypeptide(L)'
;MTARRSEVSAQPDDDALWRLELTELAALIRTRQVSSAEVTDATLRRIEKLDAGLKSHAFVMADSAVQAARTADAELARGLWRGALHGVPIGVKDLCYTADAPTGAGTVIRREFRSSYDATVVARLRAAGAVITGKLAMTEGAYLAYHPSLPAPVNPWDPATWAGVSSSGCAVATAAGLCFGSIGSDTGGSIRFPTSMCGVTGIKPTWGRVSRHGIVELAASFDHVGPIARSAVDAAVLLSAIAGFDVGDPTSSRTPVPDYAADLALSRVPEPVWTGRNCPVSMTTPHP
;
A
#
# COMPACT_ATOMS: atom_id res chain seq x y z
N MET A 1 -14.01 53.96 -4.05
CA MET A 1 -13.59 52.78 -4.83
C MET A 1 -12.91 51.80 -3.87
N THR A 2 -13.68 50.89 -3.29
CA THR A 2 -13.20 49.84 -2.38
C THR A 2 -12.65 48.68 -3.20
N ALA A 3 -11.34 48.46 -3.12
CA ALA A 3 -10.68 47.33 -3.74
C ALA A 3 -11.10 46.04 -3.02
N ARG A 4 -11.77 45.15 -3.76
CA ARG A 4 -12.04 43.78 -3.33
C ARG A 4 -10.70 43.05 -3.20
N ARG A 5 -10.33 42.67 -1.98
CA ARG A 5 -9.31 41.65 -1.75
C ARG A 5 -9.82 40.35 -2.37
N SER A 6 -9.08 39.84 -3.35
CA SER A 6 -9.26 38.51 -3.89
C SER A 6 -9.06 37.49 -2.77
N GLU A 7 -10.10 36.70 -2.49
CA GLU A 7 -10.00 35.49 -1.67
C GLU A 7 -9.08 34.50 -2.41
N VAL A 8 -7.85 34.35 -1.89
CA VAL A 8 -6.99 33.24 -2.26
C VAL A 8 -7.59 32.01 -1.58
N SER A 9 -8.20 31.12 -2.35
CA SER A 9 -8.63 29.82 -1.82
C SER A 9 -7.38 29.09 -1.31
N ALA A 10 -7.35 28.76 -0.03
CA ALA A 10 -6.31 27.93 0.54
C ALA A 10 -6.38 26.55 -0.14
N GLN A 11 -5.48 26.31 -1.11
CA GLN A 11 -5.16 24.96 -1.55
C GLN A 11 -4.71 24.18 -0.29
N PRO A 12 -5.21 22.96 -0.05
CA PRO A 12 -4.64 22.13 1.00
C PRO A 12 -3.13 22.03 0.74
N ASP A 13 -2.34 22.36 1.76
CA ASP A 13 -0.89 22.30 1.70
C ASP A 13 -0.47 20.93 1.12
N ASP A 14 0.21 20.90 -0.03
CA ASP A 14 0.68 19.67 -0.69
C ASP A 14 1.40 18.74 0.31
N ASP A 15 2.02 19.33 1.33
CA ASP A 15 2.71 18.66 2.44
C ASP A 15 1.78 17.94 3.45
N ALA A 16 0.45 18.03 3.32
CA ALA A 16 -0.52 17.39 4.22
C ALA A 16 -1.22 16.17 3.61
N LEU A 17 -1.38 16.08 2.27
CA LEU A 17 -2.18 15.03 1.62
C LEU A 17 -1.72 13.61 1.96
N TRP A 18 -0.41 13.38 2.08
CA TRP A 18 0.16 12.07 2.40
C TRP A 18 -0.26 11.52 3.77
N ARG A 19 -0.74 12.38 4.68
CA ARG A 19 -1.19 11.99 6.03
C ARG A 19 -2.59 11.40 6.03
N LEU A 20 -3.39 11.69 5.00
CA LEU A 20 -4.76 11.19 4.90
C LEU A 20 -4.76 9.66 4.80
N GLU A 21 -5.78 9.03 5.37
CA GLU A 21 -6.12 7.65 5.06
C GLU A 21 -6.62 7.53 3.62
N LEU A 22 -6.53 6.34 3.04
CA LEU A 22 -6.96 6.05 1.67
C LEU A 22 -8.43 6.40 1.45
N THR A 23 -9.28 6.04 2.42
CA THR A 23 -10.72 6.32 2.34
C THR A 23 -11.06 7.81 2.48
N GLU A 24 -10.31 8.55 3.29
CA GLU A 24 -10.44 10.01 3.41
C GLU A 24 -10.05 10.68 2.08
N LEU A 25 -8.91 10.29 1.51
CA LEU A 25 -8.46 10.77 0.22
C LEU A 25 -9.49 10.47 -0.89
N ALA A 26 -10.02 9.25 -0.92
CA ALA A 26 -11.03 8.86 -1.90
C ALA A 26 -12.29 9.72 -1.81
N ALA A 27 -12.70 10.14 -0.61
CA ALA A 27 -13.82 11.05 -0.42
C ALA A 27 -13.53 12.46 -0.99
N LEU A 28 -12.30 12.97 -0.81
CA LEU A 28 -11.88 14.25 -1.38
C LEU A 28 -11.82 14.19 -2.91
N ILE A 29 -11.29 13.10 -3.48
CA ILE A 29 -11.29 12.87 -4.94
C ILE A 29 -12.72 12.81 -5.47
N ARG A 30 -13.58 11.98 -4.86
CA ARG A 30 -14.99 11.84 -5.27
C ARG A 30 -15.74 13.17 -5.30
N THR A 31 -15.49 14.02 -4.30
CA THR A 31 -16.12 15.35 -4.18
C THR A 31 -15.39 16.43 -4.97
N ARG A 32 -14.32 16.07 -5.71
CA ARG A 32 -13.47 16.96 -6.51
C ARG A 32 -12.86 18.10 -5.70
N GLN A 33 -12.63 17.88 -4.41
CA GLN A 33 -11.86 18.80 -3.57
C GLN A 33 -10.36 18.73 -3.87
N VAL A 34 -9.91 17.55 -4.32
CA VAL A 34 -8.60 17.32 -4.96
C VAL A 34 -8.81 16.43 -6.18
N SER A 35 -7.91 16.51 -7.16
CA SER A 35 -7.88 15.59 -8.30
C SER A 35 -6.93 14.41 -8.05
N SER A 36 -7.16 13.31 -8.77
CA SER A 36 -6.23 12.17 -8.77
C SER A 36 -4.86 12.57 -9.30
N ALA A 37 -4.80 13.43 -10.32
CA ALA A 37 -3.56 13.94 -10.88
C ALA A 37 -2.74 14.73 -9.84
N GLU A 38 -3.36 15.68 -9.12
CA GLU A 38 -2.68 16.46 -8.07
C GLU A 38 -2.09 15.56 -6.98
N VAL A 39 -2.88 14.57 -6.51
CA VAL A 39 -2.47 13.65 -5.46
C VAL A 39 -1.35 12.72 -5.94
N THR A 40 -1.43 12.24 -7.18
CA THR A 40 -0.40 11.38 -7.78
C THR A 40 0.90 12.15 -7.97
N ASP A 41 0.84 13.37 -8.48
CA ASP A 41 2.01 14.24 -8.64
C ASP A 41 2.65 14.56 -7.29
N ALA A 42 1.86 14.87 -6.26
CA ALA A 42 2.36 15.09 -4.90
C ALA A 42 3.02 13.82 -4.32
N THR A 43 2.42 12.64 -4.56
CA THR A 43 2.98 11.35 -4.13
C THR A 43 4.31 11.07 -4.82
N LEU A 44 4.42 11.30 -6.13
CA LEU A 44 5.66 11.10 -6.90
C LEU A 44 6.77 12.06 -6.45
N ARG A 45 6.46 13.35 -6.24
CA ARG A 45 7.42 14.32 -5.66
C ARG A 45 7.94 13.88 -4.30
N ARG A 46 7.05 13.30 -3.47
CA ARG A 46 7.43 12.79 -2.15
C ARG A 46 8.32 11.54 -2.25
N ILE A 47 8.04 10.63 -3.18
CA ILE A 47 8.90 9.47 -3.48
C ILE A 47 10.30 9.96 -3.88
N GLU A 48 10.39 10.90 -4.83
CA GLU A 48 11.66 11.48 -5.28
C GLU A 48 12.47 12.06 -4.11
N LYS A 49 11.80 12.79 -3.21
CA LYS A 49 12.44 13.45 -2.06
C LYS A 49 12.92 12.49 -0.97
N LEU A 50 12.16 11.43 -0.67
CA LEU A 50 12.36 10.63 0.55
C LEU A 50 12.88 9.22 0.27
N ASP A 51 12.55 8.62 -0.87
CA ASP A 51 12.82 7.20 -1.09
C ASP A 51 14.30 6.88 -1.30
N ALA A 52 15.11 7.88 -1.67
CA ALA A 52 16.56 7.72 -1.66
C ALA A 52 17.11 7.37 -0.27
N GLY A 53 16.46 7.78 0.82
CA GLY A 53 16.80 7.39 2.20
C GLY A 53 16.07 6.15 2.69
N LEU A 54 14.83 5.94 2.24
CA LEU A 54 13.96 4.85 2.72
C LEU A 54 14.10 3.55 1.93
N LYS A 55 14.57 3.63 0.68
CA LYS A 55 14.81 2.51 -0.24
C LYS A 55 13.60 1.58 -0.41
N SER A 56 12.39 2.13 -0.38
CA SER A 56 11.16 1.33 -0.38
C SER A 56 10.70 0.92 -1.78
N HIS A 57 11.05 1.66 -2.84
CA HIS A 57 10.71 1.32 -4.21
C HIS A 57 11.86 0.58 -4.90
N ALA A 58 11.52 -0.55 -5.54
CA ALA A 58 12.38 -1.22 -6.50
C ALA A 58 12.27 -0.58 -7.90
N PHE A 59 11.10 -0.04 -8.25
CA PHE A 59 10.86 0.65 -9.51
C PHE A 59 9.70 1.64 -9.37
N VAL A 60 9.88 2.88 -9.80
CA VAL A 60 8.82 3.92 -9.78
C VAL A 60 8.17 3.99 -11.16
N MET A 61 6.84 3.94 -11.20
CA MET A 61 6.03 3.87 -12.41
C MET A 61 5.42 5.23 -12.78
N ALA A 62 6.24 6.29 -12.73
CA ALA A 62 5.78 7.69 -12.79
C ALA A 62 4.88 8.00 -14.00
N ASP A 63 5.34 7.68 -15.22
CA ASP A 63 4.60 8.00 -16.45
C ASP A 63 3.22 7.31 -16.50
N SER A 64 3.19 6.01 -16.23
CA SER A 64 1.95 5.22 -16.19
C SER A 64 1.04 5.65 -15.04
N ALA A 65 1.59 6.07 -13.90
CA ALA A 65 0.82 6.56 -12.76
C ALA A 65 0.12 7.88 -13.09
N VAL A 66 0.85 8.86 -13.67
CA VAL A 66 0.28 10.13 -14.12
C VAL A 66 -0.82 9.91 -15.16
N GLN A 67 -0.61 9.00 -16.11
CA GLN A 67 -1.62 8.70 -17.13
C GLN A 67 -2.86 8.03 -16.53
N ALA A 68 -2.69 7.10 -15.59
CA ALA A 68 -3.80 6.47 -14.89
C ALA A 68 -4.60 7.48 -14.04
N ALA A 69 -3.92 8.40 -13.36
CA ALA A 69 -4.54 9.45 -12.57
C ALA A 69 -5.41 10.40 -13.42
N ARG A 70 -4.88 10.85 -14.56
CA ARG A 70 -5.65 11.66 -15.54
C ARG A 70 -6.85 10.91 -16.09
N THR A 71 -6.73 9.60 -16.27
CA THR A 71 -7.85 8.75 -16.71
C THR A 71 -8.93 8.69 -15.63
N ALA A 72 -8.55 8.50 -14.37
CA ALA A 72 -9.48 8.53 -13.24
C ALA A 72 -10.21 9.87 -13.12
N ASP A 73 -9.52 10.99 -13.30
CA ASP A 73 -10.15 12.32 -13.30
C ASP A 73 -11.12 12.51 -14.47
N ALA A 74 -10.76 12.07 -15.68
CA ALA A 74 -11.63 12.14 -16.85
C ALA A 74 -12.89 11.26 -16.70
N GLU A 75 -12.77 10.09 -16.08
CA GLU A 75 -13.90 9.23 -15.74
C GLU A 75 -14.82 9.89 -14.72
N LEU A 76 -14.24 10.45 -13.64
CA LEU A 76 -15.00 11.15 -12.62
C LEU A 76 -15.71 12.38 -13.20
N ALA A 77 -15.06 13.12 -14.11
CA ALA A 77 -15.66 14.25 -14.85
C ALA A 77 -16.95 13.84 -15.59
N ARG A 78 -16.97 12.61 -16.12
CA ARG A 78 -18.11 12.00 -16.82
C ARG A 78 -19.13 11.32 -15.88
N GLY A 79 -18.95 11.44 -14.57
CA GLY A 79 -19.83 10.83 -13.57
C GLY A 79 -19.55 9.35 -13.30
N LEU A 80 -18.43 8.81 -13.78
CA LEU A 80 -18.02 7.43 -13.53
C LEU A 80 -17.13 7.38 -12.28
N TRP A 81 -17.68 6.82 -11.20
CA TRP A 81 -16.97 6.57 -9.94
C TRP A 81 -16.85 5.07 -9.70
N ARG A 82 -15.62 4.54 -9.64
CA ARG A 82 -15.35 3.10 -9.49
C ARG A 82 -15.31 2.61 -8.03
N GLY A 83 -15.44 3.52 -7.07
CA GLY A 83 -15.38 3.20 -5.64
C GLY A 83 -14.14 3.76 -4.96
N ALA A 84 -13.88 3.31 -3.72
CA ALA A 84 -12.90 3.93 -2.82
C ALA A 84 -11.43 3.85 -3.26
N LEU A 85 -11.11 3.15 -4.36
CA LEU A 85 -9.76 3.14 -4.94
C LEU A 85 -9.63 4.03 -6.18
N HIS A 86 -10.73 4.62 -6.66
CA HIS A 86 -10.74 5.41 -7.88
C HIS A 86 -9.84 6.64 -7.74
N GLY A 87 -8.74 6.63 -8.50
CA GLY A 87 -7.74 7.70 -8.52
C GLY A 87 -6.75 7.68 -7.34
N VAL A 88 -6.74 6.64 -6.50
CA VAL A 88 -5.89 6.59 -5.31
C VAL A 88 -4.52 5.94 -5.62
N PRO A 89 -3.38 6.57 -5.22
CA PRO A 89 -2.05 5.99 -5.38
C PRO A 89 -1.77 4.75 -4.51
N ILE A 90 -1.47 3.61 -5.15
CA ILE A 90 -1.19 2.31 -4.52
C ILE A 90 0.14 1.75 -5.02
N GLY A 91 0.95 1.18 -4.11
CA GLY A 91 2.15 0.44 -4.48
C GLY A 91 1.94 -1.07 -4.47
N VAL A 92 2.70 -1.83 -5.27
CA VAL A 92 2.61 -3.31 -5.28
C VAL A 92 3.98 -3.92 -5.09
N LYS A 93 4.09 -4.96 -4.27
CA LYS A 93 5.36 -5.67 -4.04
C LYS A 93 5.95 -6.15 -5.37
N ASP A 94 7.27 -6.13 -5.50
CA ASP A 94 8.02 -6.50 -6.71
C ASP A 94 7.96 -8.00 -7.10
N LEU A 95 7.00 -8.75 -6.54
CA LEU A 95 6.62 -10.09 -6.98
C LEU A 95 5.30 -10.14 -7.75
N CYS A 96 4.53 -9.03 -7.77
CA CYS A 96 3.28 -8.96 -8.51
C CYS A 96 3.59 -8.65 -9.96
N TYR A 97 3.19 -9.45 -10.93
CA TYR A 97 3.38 -9.10 -12.34
C TYR A 97 2.65 -7.83 -12.72
N THR A 98 3.32 -7.03 -13.54
CA THR A 98 2.80 -5.80 -14.17
C THR A 98 3.20 -5.84 -15.64
N ALA A 99 2.28 -5.51 -16.54
CA ALA A 99 2.56 -5.44 -17.98
C ALA A 99 3.43 -4.23 -18.37
N ASP A 100 3.39 -3.16 -17.58
CA ASP A 100 4.02 -1.86 -17.83
C ASP A 100 5.31 -1.61 -17.03
N ALA A 101 5.71 -2.54 -16.15
CA ALA A 101 6.93 -2.43 -15.34
C ALA A 101 7.62 -3.80 -15.15
N PRO A 102 8.94 -3.82 -14.94
CA PRO A 102 9.65 -5.07 -14.64
C PRO A 102 9.18 -5.68 -13.31
N THR A 103 9.40 -6.98 -13.15
CA THR A 103 9.17 -7.69 -11.88
C THR A 103 10.43 -8.49 -11.50
N GLY A 104 11.19 -7.95 -10.55
CA GLY A 104 12.48 -8.50 -10.14
C GLY A 104 12.41 -9.53 -9.02
N ALA A 105 11.33 -9.54 -8.23
CA ALA A 105 11.16 -10.38 -7.02
C ALA A 105 12.34 -10.25 -6.03
N GLY A 106 12.98 -9.08 -5.97
CA GLY A 106 14.19 -8.87 -5.16
C GLY A 106 15.42 -9.66 -5.63
N THR A 107 15.39 -10.20 -6.86
CA THR A 107 16.49 -10.96 -7.47
C THR A 107 17.17 -10.14 -8.57
N VAL A 108 18.47 -10.35 -8.78
CA VAL A 108 19.18 -9.75 -9.92
C VAL A 108 18.93 -10.49 -11.24
N ILE A 109 18.59 -11.78 -11.19
CA ILE A 109 18.37 -12.61 -12.38
C ILE A 109 17.07 -12.23 -13.11
N ARG A 110 16.07 -11.68 -12.41
CA ARG A 110 14.80 -11.22 -13.00
C ARG A 110 14.72 -9.72 -13.22
N ARG A 111 15.80 -8.95 -13.04
CA ARG A 111 15.75 -7.47 -13.09
C ARG A 111 15.18 -6.91 -14.41
N GLU A 112 15.35 -7.65 -15.51
CA GLU A 112 14.87 -7.30 -16.85
C GLU A 112 13.58 -8.05 -17.24
N PHE A 113 13.06 -8.92 -16.37
CA PHE A 113 11.83 -9.67 -16.64
C PHE A 113 10.63 -8.73 -16.71
N ARG A 114 9.94 -8.75 -17.86
CA ARG A 114 8.69 -8.03 -18.11
C ARG A 114 7.60 -9.04 -18.46
N SER A 115 6.52 -9.03 -17.69
CA SER A 115 5.35 -9.85 -17.98
C SER A 115 4.56 -9.26 -19.14
N SER A 116 3.90 -10.10 -19.93
CA SER A 116 2.92 -9.64 -20.93
C SER A 116 1.55 -9.34 -20.35
N TYR A 117 1.34 -9.59 -19.05
CA TYR A 117 0.08 -9.44 -18.36
C TYR A 117 0.26 -9.01 -16.90
N ASP A 118 -0.77 -8.38 -16.33
CA ASP A 118 -0.85 -8.03 -14.92
C ASP A 118 -1.21 -9.26 -14.07
N ALA A 119 -0.65 -9.36 -12.86
CA ALA A 119 -1.16 -10.29 -11.86
C ALA A 119 -2.65 -9.99 -11.58
N THR A 120 -3.44 -11.00 -11.21
CA THR A 120 -4.88 -10.82 -10.98
C THR A 120 -5.17 -9.71 -9.97
N VAL A 121 -4.35 -9.59 -8.92
CA VAL A 121 -4.49 -8.52 -7.92
C VAL A 121 -4.22 -7.13 -8.50
N VAL A 122 -3.25 -6.98 -9.40
CA VAL A 122 -2.94 -5.72 -10.08
C VAL A 122 -4.08 -5.35 -11.05
N ALA A 123 -4.55 -6.32 -11.83
CA ALA A 123 -5.67 -6.13 -12.75
C ALA A 123 -6.94 -5.68 -12.01
N ARG A 124 -7.24 -6.29 -10.85
CA ARG A 124 -8.36 -5.89 -9.98
C ARG A 124 -8.22 -4.49 -9.42
N LEU A 125 -7.04 -4.10 -8.95
CA LEU A 125 -6.78 -2.74 -8.49
C LEU A 125 -7.00 -1.71 -9.60
N ARG A 126 -6.47 -1.96 -10.80
CA ARG A 126 -6.70 -1.08 -11.96
C ARG A 126 -8.17 -1.02 -12.36
N ALA A 127 -8.88 -2.15 -12.31
CA ALA A 127 -10.33 -2.18 -12.56
C ALA A 127 -11.11 -1.35 -11.53
N ALA A 128 -10.67 -1.33 -10.27
CA ALA A 128 -11.21 -0.46 -9.22
C ALA A 128 -10.78 1.02 -9.35
N GLY A 129 -9.96 1.36 -10.35
CA GLY A 129 -9.49 2.71 -10.64
C GLY A 129 -8.26 3.14 -9.84
N ALA A 130 -7.56 2.22 -9.17
CA ALA A 130 -6.34 2.53 -8.44
C ALA A 130 -5.21 2.97 -9.38
N VAL A 131 -4.40 3.92 -8.92
CA VAL A 131 -3.21 4.40 -9.63
C VAL A 131 -2.00 3.66 -9.07
N ILE A 132 -1.41 2.74 -9.86
CA ILE A 132 -0.24 1.98 -9.42
C ILE A 132 1.02 2.86 -9.58
N THR A 133 1.64 3.24 -8.46
CA THR A 133 2.79 4.17 -8.45
C THR A 133 4.15 3.48 -8.55
N GLY A 134 4.24 2.20 -8.23
CA GLY A 134 5.51 1.50 -8.29
C GLY A 134 5.52 0.07 -7.77
N LYS A 135 6.70 -0.53 -7.97
CA LYS A 135 7.12 -1.84 -7.47
C LYS A 135 7.86 -1.63 -6.15
N LEU A 136 7.39 -2.26 -5.09
CA LEU A 136 7.95 -2.08 -3.75
C LEU A 136 8.97 -3.17 -3.43
N ALA A 137 10.10 -2.74 -2.88
CA ALA A 137 11.25 -3.57 -2.57
C ALA A 137 10.93 -4.68 -1.56
N MET A 138 11.65 -5.78 -1.69
CA MET A 138 11.44 -7.01 -0.92
C MET A 138 12.75 -7.78 -0.78
N THR A 139 12.77 -8.77 0.12
CA THR A 139 13.87 -9.75 0.17
C THR A 139 13.89 -10.61 -1.08
N GLU A 140 15.05 -11.21 -1.35
CA GLU A 140 15.25 -12.03 -2.54
C GLU A 140 14.32 -13.26 -2.51
N GLY A 141 13.51 -13.42 -3.57
CA GLY A 141 12.58 -14.54 -3.70
C GLY A 141 11.53 -14.58 -2.58
N ALA A 142 11.24 -13.45 -1.93
CA ALA A 142 10.35 -13.32 -0.78
C ALA A 142 10.77 -14.10 0.48
N TYR A 143 12.02 -14.59 0.54
CA TYR A 143 12.56 -15.34 1.67
C TYR A 143 13.05 -14.40 2.79
N LEU A 144 14.22 -14.63 3.38
CA LEU A 144 14.66 -13.92 4.59
C LEU A 144 15.65 -12.79 4.36
N ALA A 145 16.58 -12.94 3.40
CA ALA A 145 17.65 -11.98 3.16
C ALA A 145 17.43 -11.16 1.89
N TYR A 146 17.86 -9.90 1.91
CA TYR A 146 17.97 -9.11 0.69
C TYR A 146 19.14 -9.62 -0.15
N HIS A 147 19.02 -9.55 -1.47
CA HIS A 147 20.16 -9.79 -2.33
C HIS A 147 21.26 -8.75 -2.04
N PRO A 148 22.55 -9.12 -1.88
CA PRO A 148 23.61 -8.20 -1.44
C PRO A 148 23.83 -6.97 -2.33
N SER A 149 23.47 -7.06 -3.61
CA SER A 149 23.59 -5.96 -4.58
C SER A 149 22.36 -5.06 -4.67
N LEU A 150 21.29 -5.33 -3.93
CA LEU A 150 20.07 -4.53 -3.91
C LEU A 150 19.96 -3.78 -2.58
N PRO A 151 19.42 -2.54 -2.58
CA PRO A 151 19.23 -1.80 -1.36
C PRO A 151 18.15 -2.46 -0.48
N ALA A 152 18.38 -2.48 0.83
CA ALA A 152 17.39 -2.91 1.80
C ALA A 152 16.52 -1.71 2.24
N PRO A 153 15.19 -1.86 2.30
CA PRO A 153 14.31 -0.84 2.87
C PRO A 153 14.67 -0.49 4.31
N VAL A 154 14.66 0.81 4.62
CA VAL A 154 15.00 1.38 5.92
C VAL A 154 13.72 1.70 6.69
N ASN A 155 13.66 1.32 7.96
CA ASN A 155 12.49 1.57 8.79
C ASN A 155 12.30 3.10 8.99
N PRO A 156 11.12 3.66 8.67
CA PRO A 156 10.89 5.10 8.73
C PRO A 156 10.82 5.65 10.16
N TRP A 157 10.66 4.81 11.18
CA TRP A 157 10.63 5.21 12.59
C TRP A 157 12.02 5.34 13.21
N ASP A 158 12.92 4.41 12.86
CA ASP A 158 14.31 4.43 13.29
C ASP A 158 15.16 3.61 12.29
N PRO A 159 16.12 4.25 11.57
CA PRO A 159 16.94 3.57 10.57
C PRO A 159 17.84 2.46 11.14
N ALA A 160 18.06 2.41 12.45
CA ALA A 160 18.81 1.33 13.11
C ALA A 160 17.97 0.08 13.42
N THR A 161 16.65 0.14 13.20
CA THR A 161 15.73 -0.95 13.51
C THR A 161 15.30 -1.73 12.28
N TRP A 162 14.86 -2.98 12.50
CA TRP A 162 14.40 -3.84 11.43
C TRP A 162 13.08 -3.34 10.85
N ALA A 163 12.98 -3.22 9.52
CA ALA A 163 11.74 -2.88 8.82
C ALA A 163 10.79 -4.10 8.64
N GLY A 164 11.20 -5.29 9.09
CA GLY A 164 10.52 -6.55 8.79
C GLY A 164 10.83 -7.09 7.40
N VAL A 165 10.50 -8.36 7.13
CA VAL A 165 10.61 -9.03 5.81
C VAL A 165 9.40 -9.93 5.57
N SER A 166 9.06 -10.31 4.34
CA SER A 166 9.68 -9.91 3.06
C SER A 166 9.01 -8.74 2.35
N SER A 167 7.85 -8.26 2.82
CA SER A 167 7.15 -7.10 2.23
C SER A 167 7.65 -5.77 2.82
N SER A 168 8.96 -5.62 2.94
CA SER A 168 9.62 -4.53 3.65
C SER A 168 9.32 -3.18 3.01
N GLY A 169 9.50 -3.06 1.69
CA GLY A 169 9.18 -1.84 0.95
C GLY A 169 7.70 -1.49 1.01
N CYS A 170 6.81 -2.49 1.08
CA CYS A 170 5.37 -2.28 1.25
C CYS A 170 5.05 -1.54 2.55
N ALA A 171 5.56 -2.03 3.67
CA ALA A 171 5.32 -1.42 4.97
C ALA A 171 6.00 -0.04 5.09
N VAL A 172 7.25 0.09 4.62
CA VAL A 172 7.99 1.36 4.64
C VAL A 172 7.28 2.43 3.79
N ALA A 173 6.93 2.12 2.53
CA ALA A 173 6.27 3.07 1.65
C ALA A 173 4.90 3.50 2.19
N THR A 174 4.13 2.56 2.76
CA THR A 174 2.81 2.85 3.34
C THR A 174 2.94 3.72 4.60
N ALA A 175 3.88 3.40 5.49
CA ALA A 175 4.11 4.15 6.72
C ALA A 175 4.63 5.57 6.47
N ALA A 176 5.55 5.73 5.51
CA ALA A 176 6.14 7.02 5.17
C ALA A 176 5.25 7.92 4.28
N GLY A 177 4.06 7.45 3.90
CA GLY A 177 3.14 8.17 3.02
C GLY A 177 3.63 8.28 1.58
N LEU A 178 4.39 7.29 1.10
CA LEU A 178 4.83 7.19 -0.30
C LEU A 178 3.81 6.44 -1.19
N CYS A 179 2.77 5.90 -0.56
CA CYS A 179 1.53 5.42 -1.17
C CYS A 179 0.42 5.45 -0.11
N PHE A 180 -0.84 5.33 -0.53
CA PHE A 180 -2.00 5.28 0.39
C PHE A 180 -2.38 3.86 0.81
N GLY A 181 -1.75 2.87 0.19
CA GLY A 181 -1.82 1.47 0.54
C GLY A 181 -0.93 0.68 -0.38
N SER A 182 -0.67 -0.57 -0.02
CA SER A 182 0.12 -1.46 -0.84
C SER A 182 -0.32 -2.91 -0.76
N ILE A 183 0.09 -3.69 -1.77
CA ILE A 183 -0.09 -5.14 -1.77
C ILE A 183 1.23 -5.83 -1.47
N GLY A 184 1.23 -6.69 -0.44
CA GLY A 184 2.34 -7.55 -0.05
C GLY A 184 2.03 -9.03 -0.25
N SER A 185 2.98 -9.88 0.17
CA SER A 185 2.78 -11.33 0.27
C SER A 185 3.21 -11.86 1.63
N ASP A 186 2.56 -12.92 2.10
CA ASP A 186 2.82 -13.55 3.40
C ASP A 186 2.85 -15.08 3.26
N THR A 187 4.04 -15.64 3.42
CA THR A 187 4.28 -17.10 3.41
C THR A 187 4.43 -17.62 4.84
N GLY A 188 5.22 -16.92 5.66
CA GLY A 188 5.47 -17.27 7.07
C GLY A 188 5.34 -16.09 8.04
N GLY A 189 4.79 -14.96 7.59
CA GLY A 189 4.77 -13.69 8.32
C GLY A 189 5.06 -12.46 7.46
N SER A 190 5.27 -12.64 6.15
CA SER A 190 5.85 -11.59 5.30
C SER A 190 4.98 -10.36 5.04
N ILE A 191 3.70 -10.35 5.43
CA ILE A 191 2.90 -9.12 5.56
C ILE A 191 2.96 -8.65 7.02
N ARG A 192 2.71 -9.56 7.97
CA ARG A 192 2.52 -9.26 9.38
C ARG A 192 3.78 -8.75 10.09
N PHE A 193 4.97 -9.27 9.77
CA PHE A 193 6.23 -8.79 10.36
C PHE A 193 6.54 -7.36 9.93
N PRO A 194 6.60 -7.01 8.63
CA PRO A 194 6.79 -5.61 8.22
C PRO A 194 5.74 -4.66 8.79
N THR A 195 4.47 -5.06 8.83
CA THR A 195 3.41 -4.17 9.36
C THR A 195 3.58 -3.90 10.85
N SER A 196 3.95 -4.93 11.62
CA SER A 196 4.25 -4.77 13.05
C SER A 196 5.45 -3.86 13.31
N MET A 197 6.48 -3.92 12.45
CA MET A 197 7.70 -3.15 12.64
C MET A 197 7.60 -1.71 12.16
N CYS A 198 6.76 -1.45 11.14
CA CYS A 198 6.56 -0.12 10.58
C CYS A 198 5.29 0.57 11.09
N GLY A 199 4.56 -0.01 12.05
CA GLY A 199 3.39 0.62 12.66
C GLY A 199 2.22 0.83 11.70
N VAL A 200 1.98 -0.12 10.80
CA VAL A 200 0.87 -0.09 9.82
C VAL A 200 -0.02 -1.32 9.98
N THR A 201 -1.17 -1.33 9.32
CA THR A 201 -2.13 -2.43 9.37
C THR A 201 -1.96 -3.36 8.17
N GLY A 202 -1.76 -4.66 8.40
CA GLY A 202 -1.62 -5.65 7.32
C GLY A 202 -2.48 -6.87 7.55
N ILE A 203 -3.09 -7.39 6.48
CA ILE A 203 -3.96 -8.57 6.53
C ILE A 203 -3.34 -9.69 5.69
N LYS A 204 -3.04 -10.83 6.34
CA LYS A 204 -2.91 -12.11 5.65
C LYS A 204 -4.27 -12.78 5.59
N PRO A 205 -4.95 -12.83 4.43
CA PRO A 205 -6.28 -13.43 4.36
C PRO A 205 -6.23 -14.95 4.51
N THR A 206 -7.41 -15.59 4.48
CA THR A 206 -7.54 -17.05 4.34
C THR A 206 -6.86 -17.51 3.04
N TRP A 207 -6.20 -18.68 3.06
CA TRP A 207 -5.56 -19.23 1.87
C TRP A 207 -6.58 -19.44 0.74
N GLY A 208 -6.22 -19.04 -0.47
CA GLY A 208 -7.11 -19.03 -1.65
C GLY A 208 -8.10 -17.86 -1.70
N ARG A 209 -8.22 -16.99 -0.68
CA ARG A 209 -9.13 -15.83 -0.71
C ARG A 209 -8.73 -14.80 -1.78
N VAL A 210 -7.44 -14.62 -1.98
CA VAL A 210 -6.86 -13.72 -2.97
C VAL A 210 -6.05 -14.58 -3.95
N SER A 211 -6.26 -14.36 -5.25
CA SER A 211 -5.56 -15.10 -6.30
C SER A 211 -4.06 -14.87 -6.24
N ARG A 212 -3.30 -15.94 -6.54
CA ARG A 212 -1.85 -15.93 -6.71
C ARG A 212 -1.43 -15.95 -8.18
N HIS A 213 -2.37 -15.85 -9.12
CA HIS A 213 -2.04 -15.81 -10.54
C HIS A 213 -1.21 -14.55 -10.88
N GLY A 214 -0.06 -14.77 -11.52
CA GLY A 214 0.90 -13.71 -11.82
C GLY A 214 1.74 -13.24 -10.62
N ILE A 215 1.81 -14.04 -9.55
CA ILE A 215 2.70 -13.80 -8.42
C ILE A 215 3.94 -14.67 -8.53
N VAL A 216 5.12 -14.10 -8.27
CA VAL A 216 6.35 -14.90 -8.10
C VAL A 216 6.23 -15.70 -6.80
N GLU A 217 6.22 -17.02 -6.95
CA GLU A 217 6.01 -17.97 -5.86
C GLU A 217 7.27 -18.16 -5.00
N LEU A 218 7.07 -18.28 -3.68
CA LEU A 218 8.06 -18.82 -2.76
C LEU A 218 7.69 -20.24 -2.35
N ALA A 219 6.45 -20.45 -1.89
CA ALA A 219 5.92 -21.75 -1.50
C ALA A 219 4.40 -21.81 -1.72
N ALA A 220 3.94 -22.43 -2.82
CA ALA A 220 2.53 -22.41 -3.23
C ALA A 220 1.51 -22.67 -2.12
N SER A 221 1.75 -23.68 -1.28
CA SER A 221 0.82 -24.09 -0.24
C SER A 221 0.77 -23.13 0.97
N PHE A 222 1.70 -22.17 1.05
CA PHE A 222 1.80 -21.21 2.15
C PHE A 222 1.63 -19.76 1.68
N ASP A 223 1.85 -19.47 0.40
CA ASP A 223 1.79 -18.10 -0.10
C ASP A 223 0.39 -17.51 -0.02
N HIS A 224 0.32 -16.29 0.49
CA HIS A 224 -0.86 -15.44 0.47
C HIS A 224 -0.49 -14.09 -0.11
N VAL A 225 -1.46 -13.44 -0.75
CA VAL A 225 -1.38 -12.03 -1.15
C VAL A 225 -2.36 -11.25 -0.28
N GLY A 226 -1.97 -10.06 0.16
CA GLY A 226 -2.82 -9.27 1.05
C GLY A 226 -2.41 -7.80 1.14
N PRO A 227 -3.31 -6.96 1.66
CA PRO A 227 -3.11 -5.53 1.73
C PRO A 227 -2.30 -5.10 2.96
N ILE A 228 -1.65 -3.96 2.83
CA ILE A 228 -0.99 -3.18 3.87
C ILE A 228 -1.48 -1.73 3.73
N ALA A 229 -2.02 -1.16 4.80
CA ALA A 229 -2.59 0.19 4.83
C ALA A 229 -2.34 0.88 6.18
N ARG A 230 -2.70 2.16 6.32
CA ARG A 230 -2.55 2.90 7.58
C ARG A 230 -3.67 2.63 8.60
N SER A 231 -4.81 2.12 8.15
CA SER A 231 -5.92 1.74 9.04
C SER A 231 -6.57 0.40 8.66
N ALA A 232 -7.35 -0.15 9.58
CA ALA A 232 -8.12 -1.37 9.34
C ALA A 232 -9.20 -1.19 8.26
N VAL A 233 -9.80 0.01 8.20
CA VAL A 233 -10.81 0.35 7.18
C VAL A 233 -10.17 0.35 5.79
N ASP A 234 -9.03 1.01 5.63
CA ASP A 234 -8.31 1.04 4.35
C ASP A 234 -7.82 -0.36 3.92
N ALA A 235 -7.33 -1.17 4.88
CA ALA A 235 -6.94 -2.55 4.60
C ALA A 235 -8.13 -3.40 4.13
N ALA A 236 -9.31 -3.20 4.72
CA ALA A 236 -10.53 -3.87 4.29
C ALA A 236 -10.99 -3.44 2.90
N VAL A 237 -10.91 -2.15 2.56
CA VAL A 237 -11.21 -1.64 1.21
C VAL A 237 -10.29 -2.28 0.16
N LEU A 238 -8.97 -2.34 0.43
CA LEU A 238 -8.04 -2.99 -0.46
C LEU A 238 -8.30 -4.50 -0.58
N LEU A 239 -8.62 -5.18 0.53
CA LEU A 239 -8.94 -6.60 0.51
C LEU A 239 -10.19 -6.87 -0.33
N SER A 240 -11.24 -6.05 -0.19
CA SER A 240 -12.47 -6.14 -0.99
C SER A 240 -12.18 -6.04 -2.49
N ALA A 241 -11.24 -5.18 -2.88
CA ALA A 241 -10.89 -5.01 -4.29
C ALA A 241 -10.14 -6.22 -4.86
N ILE A 242 -9.23 -6.83 -4.10
CA ILE A 242 -8.34 -7.90 -4.61
C ILE A 242 -8.86 -9.32 -4.36
N ALA A 243 -9.81 -9.51 -3.44
CA ALA A 243 -10.33 -10.82 -3.08
C ALA A 243 -11.30 -11.40 -4.13
N GLY A 244 -11.43 -12.73 -4.14
CA GLY A 244 -12.44 -13.45 -4.92
C GLY A 244 -11.86 -14.45 -5.90
N PHE A 245 -12.73 -15.36 -6.35
CA PHE A 245 -12.41 -16.43 -7.29
C PHE A 245 -11.73 -15.92 -8.56
N ASP A 246 -10.75 -16.67 -9.03
CA ASP A 246 -10.02 -16.39 -10.26
C ASP A 246 -9.82 -17.68 -11.07
N VAL A 247 -10.21 -17.66 -12.33
CA VAL A 247 -10.02 -18.78 -13.26
C VAL A 247 -8.52 -19.05 -13.53
N GLY A 248 -7.67 -18.03 -13.42
CA GLY A 248 -6.22 -18.15 -13.60
C GLY A 248 -5.50 -18.79 -12.42
N ASP A 249 -6.17 -18.95 -11.27
CA ASP A 249 -5.63 -19.59 -10.07
C ASP A 249 -6.55 -20.77 -9.65
N PRO A 250 -6.16 -22.02 -9.94
CA PRO A 250 -6.95 -23.20 -9.59
C PRO A 250 -7.09 -23.42 -8.08
N THR A 251 -6.29 -22.72 -7.26
CA THR A 251 -6.37 -22.76 -5.79
C THR A 251 -7.25 -21.66 -5.21
N SER A 252 -7.75 -20.73 -6.03
CA SER A 252 -8.59 -19.64 -5.57
C SER A 252 -9.95 -20.15 -5.09
N SER A 253 -10.38 -19.61 -3.96
CA SER A 253 -11.64 -19.99 -3.32
C SER A 253 -12.82 -19.46 -4.12
N ARG A 254 -13.83 -20.33 -4.31
CA ARG A 254 -15.14 -19.96 -4.87
C ARG A 254 -16.09 -19.37 -3.84
N THR A 255 -15.70 -19.31 -2.57
CA THR A 255 -16.53 -18.71 -1.52
C THR A 255 -16.75 -17.23 -1.84
N PRO A 256 -18.01 -16.73 -1.80
CA PRO A 256 -18.28 -15.31 -1.99
C PRO A 256 -17.40 -14.41 -1.11
N VAL A 257 -17.05 -13.24 -1.63
CA VAL A 257 -16.30 -12.22 -0.89
C VAL A 257 -17.31 -11.47 -0.01
N PRO A 258 -17.17 -11.51 1.33
CA PRO A 258 -18.02 -10.70 2.19
C PRO A 258 -17.67 -9.22 2.05
N ASP A 259 -18.60 -8.35 2.42
CA ASP A 259 -18.29 -6.92 2.55
C ASP A 259 -17.48 -6.70 3.83
N TYR A 260 -16.15 -6.64 3.69
CA TYR A 260 -15.25 -6.46 4.82
C TYR A 260 -15.42 -5.11 5.53
N ALA A 261 -15.93 -4.09 4.82
CA ALA A 261 -16.02 -2.73 5.33
C ALA A 261 -17.35 -2.45 6.05
N ALA A 262 -18.40 -3.24 5.77
CA ALA A 262 -19.74 -3.04 6.32
C ALA A 262 -19.77 -2.92 7.86
N ASP A 263 -18.97 -3.74 8.55
CA ASP A 263 -18.99 -3.85 10.02
C ASP A 263 -17.85 -3.08 10.71
N LEU A 264 -17.03 -2.31 9.97
CA LEU A 264 -15.89 -1.57 10.53
C LEU A 264 -16.25 -0.18 11.03
N ALA A 265 -17.52 0.24 10.91
CA ALA A 265 -18.00 1.42 11.61
C ALA A 265 -17.88 1.17 13.13
N LEU A 266 -16.91 1.83 13.76
CA LEU A 266 -16.75 1.81 15.21
C LEU A 266 -18.06 2.31 15.85
N SER A 267 -18.85 1.41 16.41
CA SER A 267 -20.05 1.79 17.19
C SER A 267 -19.68 2.48 18.51
N ARG A 268 -18.39 2.46 18.88
CA ARG A 268 -17.80 3.13 20.04
C ARG A 268 -16.37 3.55 19.70
N VAL A 269 -16.00 4.78 20.06
CA VAL A 269 -14.59 5.20 20.06
C VAL A 269 -13.85 4.34 21.09
N PRO A 270 -12.73 3.68 20.74
CA PRO A 270 -11.92 2.97 21.71
C PRO A 270 -11.43 3.96 22.78
N GLU A 271 -11.76 3.68 24.04
CA GLU A 271 -11.12 4.38 25.17
C GLU A 271 -9.61 4.21 25.04
N PRO A 272 -8.80 5.28 25.11
CA PRO A 272 -7.35 5.16 25.01
C PRO A 272 -6.81 4.35 26.19
N VAL A 273 -6.57 3.06 25.96
CA VAL A 273 -6.05 2.12 26.97
C VAL A 273 -4.61 2.45 27.38
N TRP A 274 -3.92 3.32 26.63
CA TRP A 274 -2.56 3.77 26.89
C TRP A 274 -2.47 5.23 27.33
N THR A 275 -3.00 5.53 28.51
CA THR A 275 -2.70 6.77 29.23
C THR A 275 -1.82 6.49 30.45
N GLY A 276 -0.64 5.90 30.26
CA GLY A 276 0.55 6.11 31.10
C GLY A 276 0.44 5.99 32.63
N ARG A 277 -0.59 5.36 33.20
CA ARG A 277 -0.73 5.14 34.65
C ARG A 277 -1.14 3.69 34.90
N ASN A 278 -0.12 2.83 34.97
CA ASN A 278 -0.06 1.55 35.71
C ASN A 278 0.92 0.58 35.03
N CYS A 279 2.15 1.03 34.76
CA CYS A 279 3.27 0.12 34.66
C CYS A 279 3.93 0.08 36.04
N PRO A 280 3.73 -0.94 36.89
CA PRO A 280 4.45 -1.07 38.13
C PRO A 280 5.87 -1.57 37.80
N VAL A 281 6.72 -0.67 37.31
CA VAL A 281 8.16 -0.90 37.39
C VAL A 281 8.55 -0.59 38.82
N SER A 282 8.50 -1.62 39.66
CA SER A 282 9.17 -1.61 40.95
C SER A 282 10.67 -1.44 40.69
N MET A 283 11.16 -0.19 40.78
CA MET A 283 12.57 0.05 41.01
C MET A 283 12.85 -0.31 42.46
N THR A 284 13.28 -1.54 42.70
CA THR A 284 13.95 -1.89 43.96
C THR A 284 15.26 -1.13 44.00
N THR A 285 15.34 -0.15 44.90
CA THR A 285 16.57 0.49 45.34
C THR A 285 17.54 -0.54 45.92
N PRO A 286 18.86 -0.40 45.70
CA PRO A 286 19.83 -1.24 46.39
C PRO A 286 19.90 -0.81 47.87
N HIS A 287 19.80 -1.77 48.78
CA HIS A 287 20.06 -1.59 50.21
C HIS A 287 21.53 -1.92 50.54
N PRO A 288 22.06 -1.39 51.66
CA PRO A 288 23.43 -0.89 51.82
C PRO A 288 24.55 -1.93 51.79
#